data_AF-A0A4R2LJT5-F1
#
_entry.id   AF-A0A4R2LJT5-F1
#
_cell.length_a   1.000
_cell.length_b   1.000
_cell.length_c   1.000
_cell.angle_alpha   90.00
_cell.angle_beta   90.00
_cell.angle_gamma   90.00
#
_symmetry.space_group_name_H-M   'P 1'
#
loop_
_entity.id
_entity.type
_entity.pdbx_description
1 polymer ?
#
loop_
_entity_poly.entity_id
_entity_poly.type
_entity_poly.pdbx_seq_one_letter_code
_entity_poly.pdbx_strand_id
1 'polypeptide(L)'
;MKKRFITVFVFIGIFTTLIYLQYGRDVKVESSVLNCSSEFYEQRLTIIANKLFVSNKEKFAEEIIERCTDNTFREVRFSYDITGYPNRICISVYPNELSRKLGDNHFTILYQAGTENNYVYNVKDRPEMFKIKIETE
;
A
#
# COMPACT_ATOMS: atom_id res chain seq x y z
N MET A 1 -7.45 22.87 -41.47
CA MET A 1 -8.31 22.47 -40.32
C MET A 1 -8.19 20.99 -39.95
N LYS A 2 -8.24 20.04 -40.90
CA LYS A 2 -8.14 18.57 -40.62
C LYS A 2 -6.93 18.14 -39.78
N LYS A 3 -5.73 18.69 -40.04
CA LYS A 3 -4.51 18.38 -39.26
C LYS A 3 -4.62 18.78 -37.77
N ARG A 4 -5.28 19.91 -37.47
CA ARG A 4 -5.50 20.39 -36.08
C ARG A 4 -6.43 19.46 -35.32
N PHE A 5 -7.47 18.92 -35.97
CA PHE A 5 -8.36 17.93 -35.35
C PHE A 5 -7.63 16.63 -35.02
N ILE A 6 -6.80 16.10 -35.93
CA ILE A 6 -6.01 14.89 -35.67
C ILE A 6 -5.10 15.10 -34.46
N THR A 7 -4.40 16.23 -34.38
CA THR A 7 -3.55 16.55 -33.23
C THR A 7 -4.34 16.59 -31.92
N VAL A 8 -5.52 17.20 -31.90
CA VAL A 8 -6.39 17.23 -30.70
C VAL A 8 -6.84 15.83 -30.29
N PHE A 9 -7.27 14.98 -31.23
CA PHE A 9 -7.67 13.60 -30.93
C PHE A 9 -6.52 12.77 -30.36
N VAL A 10 -5.30 12.95 -30.87
CA VAL A 10 -4.10 12.30 -30.33
C VAL A 10 -3.87 12.73 -28.87
N PHE A 11 -3.95 14.03 -28.58
CA PHE A 11 -3.80 14.52 -27.21
C PHE A 11 -4.88 13.98 -26.25
N ILE A 12 -6.13 13.89 -26.70
CA ILE A 12 -7.22 13.30 -25.90
C ILE A 12 -6.90 11.83 -25.61
N GLY A 13 -6.49 11.05 -26.61
CA GLY A 13 -6.13 9.64 -26.43
C GLY A 13 -4.96 9.44 -25.45
N ILE A 14 -3.94 10.30 -25.52
CA ILE A 14 -2.83 10.29 -24.56
C ILE A 14 -3.34 10.61 -23.16
N PHE A 15 -4.16 11.65 -23.02
CA PHE A 15 -4.68 12.09 -21.72
C PHE A 15 -5.56 11.01 -21.06
N THR A 16 -6.46 10.37 -21.83
CA THR A 16 -7.27 9.24 -21.33
C THR A 16 -6.40 8.06 -20.90
N THR A 17 -5.32 7.79 -21.64
CA THR A 17 -4.37 6.73 -21.30
C THR A 17 -3.64 7.05 -19.99
N LEU A 18 -3.18 8.28 -19.81
CA LEU A 18 -2.50 8.71 -18.58
C LEU A 18 -3.43 8.64 -17.36
N ILE A 19 -4.70 9.04 -17.49
CA ILE A 19 -5.70 8.89 -16.43
C ILE A 19 -5.89 7.42 -16.06
N TYR A 20 -6.05 6.54 -17.05
CA TYR A 20 -6.19 5.10 -16.82
C TYR A 20 -4.96 4.52 -16.11
N LEU A 21 -3.75 4.90 -16.52
CA LEU A 21 -2.52 4.42 -15.90
C LEU A 21 -2.33 4.94 -14.46
N GLN A 22 -2.87 6.12 -14.14
CA GLN A 22 -2.76 6.73 -12.82
C GLN A 22 -3.83 6.25 -11.82
N TYR A 23 -5.06 5.97 -12.28
CA TYR A 23 -6.21 5.70 -11.41
C TYR A 23 -7.00 4.43 -11.73
N GLY A 24 -6.85 3.86 -12.91
CA GLY A 24 -7.68 2.74 -13.40
C GLY A 24 -7.17 1.35 -13.04
N ARG A 25 -6.01 1.25 -12.37
CA ARG A 25 -5.39 -0.02 -11.99
C ARG A 25 -5.45 -0.22 -10.49
N ASP A 26 -5.81 -1.42 -10.08
CA ASP A 26 -5.85 -1.79 -8.68
C ASP A 26 -4.44 -2.09 -8.15
N VAL A 27 -4.32 -1.99 -6.83
CA VAL A 27 -3.11 -2.29 -6.08
C VAL A 27 -2.89 -3.81 -6.05
N LYS A 28 -1.63 -4.23 -6.16
CA LYS A 28 -1.24 -5.64 -6.19
C LYS A 28 -0.29 -5.97 -5.04
N VAL A 29 -0.55 -7.05 -4.30
CA VAL A 29 0.41 -7.57 -3.31
C VAL A 29 1.38 -8.53 -3.99
N GLU A 30 2.68 -8.24 -3.89
CA GLU A 30 3.75 -9.08 -4.47
C GLU A 30 4.26 -10.14 -3.50
N SER A 31 4.42 -9.77 -2.24
CA SER A 31 4.85 -10.71 -1.21
C SER A 31 4.28 -10.32 0.14
N SER A 32 4.11 -11.34 0.98
CA SER A 32 3.70 -11.21 2.36
C SER A 32 4.59 -12.09 3.22
N VAL A 33 5.14 -11.52 4.29
CA VAL A 33 5.96 -12.23 5.27
C VAL A 33 5.37 -12.00 6.65
N LEU A 34 5.31 -13.06 7.43
CA LEU A 34 4.90 -13.02 8.83
C LEU A 34 6.16 -13.13 9.68
N ASN A 35 6.34 -12.18 10.59
CA ASN A 35 7.39 -12.25 11.59
C ASN A 35 6.72 -12.38 12.97
N CYS A 36 6.79 -13.58 13.53
CA CYS A 36 6.10 -13.93 14.76
C CYS A 36 7.12 -14.40 15.82
N SER A 37 7.06 -13.80 17.00
CA SER A 37 7.70 -14.27 18.21
C SER A 37 6.63 -14.61 19.26
N SER A 38 7.02 -15.16 20.42
CA SER A 38 6.09 -15.59 21.45
C SER A 38 5.10 -14.52 21.93
N GLU A 39 5.45 -13.24 21.80
CA GLU A 39 4.66 -12.10 22.30
C GLU A 39 4.38 -11.03 21.24
N PHE A 40 4.90 -11.19 20.02
CA PHE A 40 4.82 -10.16 18.99
C PHE A 40 4.58 -10.75 17.61
N TYR A 41 3.59 -10.17 16.93
CA TYR A 41 3.23 -10.53 15.57
C TYR A 41 3.32 -9.31 14.65
N GLU A 42 4.22 -9.37 13.67
CA GLU A 42 4.38 -8.36 12.62
C GLU A 42 4.01 -8.93 11.25
N GLN A 43 3.15 -8.20 10.53
CA GLN A 43 2.80 -8.45 9.15
C GLN A 43 3.64 -7.54 8.25
N ARG A 44 4.47 -8.15 7.40
CA ARG A 44 5.22 -7.44 6.36
C ARG A 44 4.61 -7.70 4.98
N LEU A 45 4.50 -6.65 4.18
CA LEU A 45 3.94 -6.72 2.82
C LEU A 45 4.81 -5.92 1.85
N THR A 46 4.95 -6.44 0.63
CA THR A 46 5.46 -5.68 -0.50
C THR A 46 4.31 -5.48 -1.48
N ILE A 47 4.02 -4.23 -1.79
CA ILE A 47 2.87 -3.83 -2.60
C ILE A 47 3.31 -3.01 -3.80
N ILE A 48 2.66 -3.23 -4.93
CA ILE A 48 2.76 -2.42 -6.12
C ILE A 48 1.47 -1.62 -6.27
N ALA A 49 1.57 -0.29 -6.19
CA ALA A 49 0.43 0.61 -6.28
C ALA A 49 -0.22 0.63 -7.68
N ASN A 50 0.53 0.24 -8.72
CA ASN A 50 0.16 0.33 -10.13
C ASN A 50 -0.27 1.74 -10.55
N LYS A 51 0.45 2.76 -10.06
CA LYS A 51 0.25 4.18 -10.42
C LYS A 51 1.52 4.74 -11.07
N LEU A 52 1.42 5.85 -11.81
CA LEU A 52 2.61 6.52 -12.33
C LEU A 52 3.41 7.14 -11.18
N PHE A 53 2.71 7.76 -10.22
CA PHE A 53 3.28 8.29 -8.98
C PHE A 53 2.23 8.27 -7.85
N VAL A 54 2.69 8.28 -6.58
CA VAL A 54 1.83 8.41 -5.39
C VAL A 54 2.05 9.78 -4.76
N SER A 55 1.14 10.73 -5.01
CA SER A 55 1.28 12.10 -4.51
C SER A 55 0.94 12.25 -3.02
N ASN A 56 -0.20 11.71 -2.60
CA ASN A 56 -0.67 11.78 -1.23
C ASN A 56 -0.42 10.41 -0.58
N LYS A 57 0.75 10.29 0.05
CA LYS A 57 1.20 9.03 0.64
C LYS A 57 0.39 8.69 1.89
N GLU A 58 -0.08 9.70 2.62
CA GLU A 58 -0.90 9.58 3.84
C GLU A 58 -2.25 8.94 3.53
N LYS A 59 -3.00 9.51 2.59
CA LYS A 59 -4.29 8.96 2.16
C LYS A 59 -4.14 7.58 1.53
N PHE A 60 -3.08 7.36 0.77
CA PHE A 60 -2.79 6.04 0.22
C PHE A 60 -2.50 5.03 1.34
N ALA A 61 -1.73 5.43 2.35
CA ALA A 61 -1.42 4.57 3.49
C ALA A 61 -2.67 4.17 4.27
N GLU A 62 -3.59 5.11 4.51
CA GLU A 62 -4.88 4.83 5.14
C GLU A 62 -5.67 3.77 4.36
N GLU A 63 -5.82 3.94 3.04
CA GLU A 63 -6.53 2.97 2.17
C GLU A 63 -5.90 1.58 2.25
N ILE A 64 -4.57 1.49 2.20
CA ILE A 64 -3.87 0.21 2.22
C ILE A 64 -3.94 -0.47 3.60
N ILE A 65 -3.86 0.29 4.69
CA ILE A 65 -4.00 -0.26 6.05
C ILE A 65 -5.42 -0.77 6.28
N GLU A 66 -6.43 -0.06 5.81
CA GLU A 66 -7.83 -0.51 5.84
C GLU A 66 -7.99 -1.82 5.07
N ARG A 67 -7.54 -1.88 3.81
CA ARG A 67 -7.55 -3.14 3.02
C ARG A 67 -6.80 -4.29 3.67
N CYS A 68 -5.69 -4.00 4.33
CA CYS A 68 -4.92 -5.01 5.06
C CYS A 68 -5.71 -5.54 6.26
N THR A 69 -6.32 -4.66 7.04
CA THR A 69 -7.08 -5.01 8.25
C THR A 69 -8.39 -5.73 7.92
N ASP A 70 -9.05 -5.31 6.85
CA ASP A 70 -10.27 -5.95 6.35
C ASP A 70 -9.98 -7.22 5.54
N ASN A 71 -8.70 -7.50 5.26
CA ASN A 71 -8.24 -8.67 4.54
C ASN A 71 -8.87 -8.78 3.14
N THR A 72 -8.93 -7.65 2.42
CA THR A 72 -9.60 -7.52 1.13
C THR A 72 -8.64 -7.49 -0.06
N PHE A 73 -7.36 -7.83 0.15
CA PHE A 73 -6.43 -7.97 -0.97
C PHE A 73 -6.82 -9.14 -1.87
N ARG A 74 -6.64 -8.95 -3.17
CA ARG A 74 -6.98 -9.97 -4.16
C ARG A 74 -5.97 -11.12 -4.18
N GLU A 75 -4.69 -10.80 -4.01
CA GLU A 75 -3.59 -11.78 -4.17
C GLU A 75 -3.32 -12.61 -2.91
N VAL A 76 -3.65 -12.07 -1.73
CA VAL A 76 -3.35 -12.72 -0.45
C VAL A 76 -4.55 -12.63 0.49
N ARG A 77 -4.77 -13.70 1.26
CA ARG A 77 -5.75 -13.74 2.35
C ARG A 77 -5.06 -14.18 3.63
N PHE A 78 -5.10 -13.34 4.65
CA PHE A 78 -4.49 -13.61 5.94
C PHE A 78 -5.42 -14.45 6.83
N SER A 79 -4.85 -15.36 7.62
CA SER A 79 -5.61 -16.22 8.54
C SER A 79 -5.85 -15.54 9.89
N TYR A 80 -6.38 -14.31 9.89
CA TYR A 80 -6.62 -13.53 11.11
C TYR A 80 -7.62 -14.17 12.08
N ASP A 81 -8.44 -15.09 11.58
CA ASP A 81 -9.33 -15.94 12.37
C ASP A 81 -8.57 -16.98 13.22
N ILE A 82 -7.40 -17.43 12.76
CA ILE A 82 -6.57 -18.44 13.45
C ILE A 82 -5.43 -17.75 14.22
N THR A 83 -4.69 -16.86 13.58
CA THR A 83 -3.49 -16.22 14.16
C THR A 83 -3.82 -14.95 14.95
N GLY A 84 -5.04 -14.44 14.84
CA GLY A 84 -5.38 -13.09 15.29
C GLY A 84 -4.80 -12.01 14.37
N TYR A 85 -5.01 -10.77 14.78
CA TYR A 85 -4.51 -9.57 14.09
C TYR A 85 -3.07 -9.24 14.50
N PRO A 86 -2.26 -8.65 13.60
CA PRO A 86 -0.88 -8.27 13.92
C PRO A 86 -0.80 -7.13 14.94
N ASN A 87 0.29 -7.08 15.69
CA ASN A 87 0.66 -5.94 16.54
C ASN A 87 1.35 -4.83 15.76
N ARG A 88 1.86 -5.13 14.56
CA ARG A 88 2.51 -4.17 13.66
C ARG A 88 2.28 -4.56 12.21
N ILE A 89 1.98 -3.57 11.37
CA ILE A 89 1.93 -3.73 9.92
C ILE A 89 3.03 -2.88 9.31
N CYS A 90 3.84 -3.48 8.44
CA CYS A 90 4.91 -2.83 7.71
C CYS A 90 4.76 -3.13 6.22
N ILE A 91 4.62 -2.09 5.40
CA ILE A 91 4.31 -2.23 3.98
C ILE A 91 5.30 -1.44 3.15
N SER A 92 6.10 -2.12 2.35
CA SER A 92 6.94 -1.50 1.34
C SER A 92 6.13 -1.28 0.07
N VAL A 93 5.96 -0.01 -0.32
CA VAL A 93 5.13 0.39 -1.46
C VAL A 93 6.01 0.85 -2.62
N TYR A 94 5.85 0.19 -3.76
CA TYR A 94 6.42 0.60 -5.03
C TYR A 94 5.33 1.19 -5.94
N PRO A 95 5.55 2.33 -6.60
CA PRO A 95 4.56 2.89 -7.53
C PRO A 95 4.19 1.94 -8.66
N ASN A 96 5.19 1.23 -9.20
CA ASN A 96 5.05 0.30 -10.31
C ASN A 96 6.14 -0.80 -10.27
N GLU A 97 5.99 -1.81 -11.13
CA GLU A 97 6.94 -2.93 -11.27
C GLU A 97 8.36 -2.51 -11.63
N LEU A 98 8.53 -1.46 -12.44
CA LEU A 98 9.85 -0.99 -12.83
C LEU A 98 10.59 -0.40 -11.62
N SER A 99 9.91 0.45 -10.84
CA SER A 99 10.42 1.00 -9.58
C SER A 99 10.84 -0.12 -8.62
N ARG A 100 10.04 -1.19 -8.50
CA ARG A 100 10.40 -2.36 -7.69
C ARG A 100 11.67 -3.07 -8.16
N LYS A 101 11.78 -3.33 -9.47
CA LYS A 101 12.95 -4.01 -10.05
C LYS A 101 14.23 -3.19 -9.93
N LEU A 102 14.12 -1.87 -9.97
CA LEU A 102 15.24 -0.95 -9.81
C LEU A 102 15.54 -0.63 -8.34
N GLY A 103 14.64 -0.96 -7.40
CA GLY A 103 14.78 -0.63 -5.98
C GLY A 103 14.58 0.85 -5.66
N ASP A 104 14.00 1.63 -6.58
CA ASP A 104 13.93 3.09 -6.49
C ASP A 104 12.50 3.60 -6.26
N ASN A 105 12.36 4.84 -5.78
CA ASN A 105 11.10 5.57 -5.62
C ASN A 105 10.05 4.84 -4.77
N HIS A 106 10.50 4.09 -3.78
CA HIS A 106 9.64 3.38 -2.85
C HIS A 106 9.53 4.11 -1.52
N PHE A 107 8.48 3.80 -0.77
CA PHE A 107 8.31 4.28 0.59
C PHE A 107 7.71 3.18 1.45
N THR A 108 7.93 3.26 2.74
CA THR A 108 7.46 2.28 3.71
C THR A 108 6.38 2.90 4.57
N ILE A 109 5.26 2.19 4.66
CA ILE A 109 4.18 2.49 5.60
C ILE A 109 4.40 1.63 6.83
N LEU A 110 4.50 2.28 7.99
CA LEU A 110 4.54 1.64 9.29
C LEU A 110 3.27 1.97 10.06
N TYR A 111 2.54 0.96 10.47
CA TYR A 111 1.37 1.08 11.32
C TYR A 111 1.61 0.33 12.62
N GLN A 112 1.81 1.09 13.69
CA GLN A 112 2.19 0.57 15.00
C GLN A 112 1.66 1.47 16.13
N ALA A 113 1.48 0.88 17.30
CA ALA A 113 1.19 1.63 18.52
C ALA A 113 2.38 2.52 18.94
N GLY A 114 2.09 3.57 19.71
CA GLY A 114 3.12 4.40 20.34
C GLY A 114 4.06 3.58 21.24
N THR A 115 5.33 3.99 21.33
CA THR A 115 6.42 3.30 22.05
C THR A 115 6.14 3.03 23.54
N GLU A 116 5.16 3.68 24.14
CA GLU A 116 4.80 3.54 25.55
C GLU A 116 3.91 2.31 25.82
N ASN A 117 3.24 1.74 24.80
CA ASN A 117 2.29 0.63 24.92
C ASN A 117 2.78 -0.67 24.25
N ASN A 118 4.11 -0.86 24.22
CA ASN A 118 4.81 -1.95 23.52
C ASN A 118 4.03 -3.28 23.50
N TYR A 119 3.53 -3.63 22.31
CA TYR A 119 3.15 -5.00 21.90
C TYR A 119 1.97 -5.66 22.63
N VAL A 120 1.27 -4.97 23.53
CA VAL A 120 0.13 -5.55 24.26
C VAL A 120 -1.12 -5.67 23.38
N TYR A 121 -1.31 -4.74 22.44
CA TYR A 121 -2.52 -4.65 21.63
C TYR A 121 -2.25 -5.04 20.18
N ASN A 122 -3.23 -5.69 19.54
CA ASN A 122 -3.24 -5.86 18.09
C ASN A 122 -3.90 -4.65 17.40
N VAL A 123 -3.72 -4.54 16.09
CA VAL A 123 -4.21 -3.44 15.26
C VAL A 123 -5.73 -3.26 15.28
N LYS A 124 -6.50 -4.29 15.67
CA LYS A 124 -7.97 -4.27 15.64
C LYS A 124 -8.60 -3.94 16.99
N ASP A 125 -7.95 -4.32 18.09
CA ASP A 125 -8.51 -4.15 19.43
C ASP A 125 -8.53 -2.67 19.88
N ARG A 126 -7.50 -1.90 19.50
CA ARG A 126 -7.28 -0.51 19.93
C ARG A 126 -6.74 0.36 18.78
N PRO A 127 -7.45 0.50 17.65
CA PRO A 127 -6.96 1.24 16.48
C PRO A 127 -6.60 2.71 16.79
N GLU A 128 -7.22 3.32 17.81
CA GLU A 128 -6.94 4.67 18.28
C GLU A 128 -5.52 4.88 18.82
N MET A 129 -4.86 3.81 19.26
CA MET A 129 -3.49 3.84 19.78
C MET A 129 -2.43 3.75 18.67
N PHE A 130 -2.84 3.37 17.46
CA PHE A 130 -1.96 3.13 16.33
C PHE A 130 -1.83 4.39 15.48
N LYS A 131 -0.61 4.62 14.98
CA LYS A 131 -0.32 5.74 14.10
C LYS A 131 0.35 5.24 12.83
N ILE A 132 -0.02 5.86 11.72
CA ILE A 132 0.67 5.68 10.44
C ILE A 132 1.93 6.55 10.46
N LYS A 133 3.06 5.94 10.14
CA LYS A 133 4.32 6.63 9.84
C LYS A 133 4.74 6.26 8.43
N ILE A 134 5.20 7.26 7.68
CA ILE A 134 5.66 7.08 6.31
C ILE A 134 7.16 7.37 6.29
N GLU A 135 7.94 6.36 5.94
CA GLU A 135 9.38 6.46 5.79
C GLU A 135 9.69 6.45 4.30
N THR A 136 10.47 7.43 3.84
CA THR A 136 11.00 7.47 2.48
C THR A 136 12.51 7.28 2.61
N GLU A 137 13.08 6.35 1.86
CA GLU A 137 14.54 6.21 1.75
C GLU A 137 15.16 7.36 0.96
#